data_AF-A0A440IRN4-F1
#
_entry.id   AF-A0A440IRN4-F1
#
_cell.length_a   1.000
_cell.length_b   1.000
_cell.length_c   1.000
_cell.angle_alpha   90.00
_cell.angle_beta   90.00
_cell.angle_gamma   90.00
#
_symmetry.space_group_name_H-M   'P 1'
#
loop_
_entity.id
_entity.type
_entity.pdbx_description
1 polymer ?
#
loop_
_entity_poly.entity_id
_entity_poly.type
_entity_poly.pdbx_seq_one_letter_code
_entity_poly.pdbx_strand_id
1 'polypeptide(L)'
;MKDRDIIARLHDLRRRGEKRANEAVIRRYATAQRAAGEVQKAAATVREHLQRTADAEDAAFGSLVGQPVKATSLYRLQGQFEIAARQTEQLRENEKMAGVNEQRRKAELSAARNDHRASMKAVTKLDGLLEHLTNRTARHRLALAELSEEDERSSLRLPTQR
;
A
#
# COMPACT_ATOMS: atom_id res chain seq x y z
N MET A 1 26.48 -29.40 -7.28
CA MET A 1 25.15 -28.83 -7.57
C MET A 1 25.30 -27.90 -8.76
N LYS A 2 24.49 -28.05 -9.82
CA LYS A 2 24.66 -27.26 -11.04
C LYS A 2 24.19 -25.82 -10.76
N ASP A 3 24.86 -24.81 -11.31
CA ASP A 3 24.55 -23.39 -11.06
C ASP A 3 23.07 -23.03 -11.26
N ARG A 4 22.41 -23.73 -12.19
CA ARG A 4 20.96 -23.66 -12.43
C ARG A 4 20.12 -23.97 -11.19
N ASP A 5 20.50 -24.98 -10.41
CA ASP A 5 19.77 -25.41 -9.22
C ASP A 5 19.89 -24.37 -8.08
N ILE A 6 21.06 -23.74 -7.97
CA ILE A 6 21.29 -22.66 -6.99
C ILE A 6 20.44 -21.43 -7.35
N ILE A 7 20.44 -21.04 -8.63
CA ILE A 7 19.66 -19.90 -9.11
C ILE A 7 18.15 -20.18 -8.99
N ALA A 8 17.70 -21.40 -9.28
CA ALA A 8 16.29 -21.80 -9.10
C ALA A 8 15.86 -21.71 -7.63
N ARG A 9 16.67 -22.20 -6.68
CA ARG A 9 16.39 -22.07 -5.25
C ARG A 9 16.33 -20.61 -4.79
N LEU A 10 17.25 -19.77 -5.28
CA LEU A 10 17.24 -18.34 -4.99
C LEU A 10 15.99 -17.66 -5.57
N HIS A 11 15.59 -18.03 -6.78
CA HIS A 11 14.37 -17.56 -7.41
C HIS A 11 13.14 -17.89 -6.56
N ASP A 12 12.99 -19.13 -6.10
CA ASP A 12 11.86 -19.53 -5.25
C ASP A 12 11.83 -18.80 -3.91
N LEU A 13 13.00 -18.53 -3.32
CA LEU A 13 13.12 -17.71 -2.12
C LEU A 13 12.67 -16.27 -2.38
N ARG A 14 13.15 -15.65 -3.47
CA ARG A 14 12.80 -14.28 -3.84
C ARG A 14 11.33 -14.14 -4.22
N ARG A 15 10.75 -15.13 -4.90
CA ARG A 15 9.32 -15.16 -5.24
C ARG A 15 8.44 -15.23 -3.99
N ARG A 16 8.84 -16.01 -2.96
CA ARG A 16 8.17 -15.98 -1.66
C ARG A 16 8.34 -14.65 -0.92
N GLY A 17 9.50 -14.00 -1.07
CA GLY A 17 9.72 -12.64 -0.55
C GLY A 17 8.81 -11.60 -1.21
N GLU A 18 8.69 -11.64 -2.53
CA GLU A 18 7.82 -10.77 -3.32
C GLU A 18 6.35 -10.93 -2.92
N LYS A 19 5.85 -12.17 -2.79
CA LYS A 19 4.49 -12.43 -2.30
C LYS A 19 4.22 -11.79 -0.94
N ARG A 20 5.15 -11.94 0.01
CA ARG A 20 5.04 -11.31 1.34
C ARG A 20 5.07 -9.78 1.27
N ALA A 21 5.87 -9.21 0.38
CA ALA A 21 5.90 -7.77 0.15
C ALA A 21 4.56 -7.27 -0.45
N ASN A 22 3.96 -8.02 -1.37
CA ASN A 22 2.63 -7.72 -1.91
C ASN A 22 1.54 -7.79 -0.82
N GLU A 23 1.55 -8.82 0.02
CA GLU A 23 0.65 -8.92 1.18
C GLU A 23 0.82 -7.74 2.15
N ALA A 24 2.04 -7.25 2.34
CA ALA A 24 2.29 -6.04 3.12
C ALA A 24 1.67 -4.80 2.47
N VAL A 25 1.76 -4.64 1.15
CA VAL A 25 1.09 -3.56 0.40
C VAL A 25 -0.43 -3.62 0.60
N ILE A 26 -1.04 -4.80 0.45
CA ILE A 26 -2.49 -4.99 0.62
C ILE A 26 -2.93 -4.58 2.03
N ARG A 27 -2.21 -5.04 3.07
CA ARG A 27 -2.49 -4.67 4.46
C ARG A 27 -2.36 -3.18 4.69
N ARG A 28 -1.27 -2.57 4.21
CA ARG A 28 -1.02 -1.12 4.36
C ARG A 28 -2.06 -0.30 3.61
N TYR A 29 -2.51 -0.76 2.45
CA TYR A 29 -3.59 -0.14 1.69
C TYR A 29 -4.89 -0.12 2.47
N ALA A 30 -5.29 -1.25 3.06
CA ALA A 30 -6.46 -1.30 3.91
C ALA A 30 -6.36 -0.35 5.12
N THR A 31 -5.19 -0.26 5.77
CA THR A 31 -4.99 0.68 6.89
C THR A 31 -5.03 2.15 6.45
N ALA A 32 -4.47 2.48 5.28
CA ALA A 32 -4.51 3.83 4.74
C ALA A 32 -5.95 4.24 4.37
N GLN A 33 -6.73 3.31 3.81
CA GLN A 33 -8.13 3.55 3.48
C GLN A 33 -8.99 3.80 4.74
N ARG A 34 -8.74 3.05 5.81
CA ARG A 34 -9.41 3.27 7.10
C ARG A 34 -9.06 4.63 7.69
N ALA A 35 -7.79 5.02 7.68
CA ALA A 35 -7.36 6.32 8.17
C ALA A 35 -7.98 7.48 7.36
N ALA A 36 -8.10 7.33 6.03
CA ALA A 36 -8.81 8.32 5.20
C ALA A 36 -10.29 8.41 5.58
N GLY A 37 -10.95 7.28 5.87
CA GLY A 37 -12.32 7.26 6.37
C GLY A 37 -12.48 7.89 7.75
N GLU A 38 -11.48 7.76 8.64
CA GLU A 38 -11.47 8.43 9.95
C GLU A 38 -11.39 9.95 9.82
N VAL A 39 -10.56 10.47 8.90
CA VAL A 39 -10.50 11.91 8.61
C VAL A 39 -11.85 12.43 8.12
N GLN A 40 -12.48 11.71 7.18
CA GLN A 40 -13.80 12.10 6.67
C GLN A 40 -14.86 12.11 7.77
N LYS A 41 -14.85 11.11 8.66
CA LYS A 41 -15.74 11.06 9.82
C LYS A 41 -15.48 12.21 10.78
N ALA A 42 -14.23 12.50 11.13
CA ALA A 42 -13.88 13.60 12.02
C ALA A 42 -14.33 14.95 11.45
N ALA A 43 -14.08 15.18 10.16
CA ALA A 43 -14.54 16.38 9.46
C ALA A 43 -16.07 16.49 9.42
N ALA A 44 -16.78 15.38 9.22
CA ALA A 44 -18.23 15.34 9.27
C ALA A 44 -18.76 15.68 10.68
N THR A 45 -18.16 15.13 11.73
CA THR A 45 -18.51 15.43 13.13
C THR A 45 -18.30 16.91 13.45
N VAL A 46 -17.20 17.52 12.99
CA VAL A 46 -16.96 18.96 13.16
C VAL A 46 -18.06 19.78 12.48
N ARG A 47 -18.40 19.46 11.23
CA ARG A 47 -19.47 20.17 10.50
C ARG A 47 -20.83 20.02 11.17
N GLU A 48 -21.16 18.83 11.60
CA GLU A 48 -22.43 18.53 12.27
C GLU A 48 -22.53 19.26 13.61
N HIS A 49 -21.43 19.31 14.39
CA HIS A 49 -21.36 20.08 15.63
C HIS A 49 -21.55 21.57 15.36
N LEU A 50 -20.83 22.13 14.38
CA LEU A 50 -20.95 23.55 14.01
C LEU A 50 -22.37 23.92 13.55
N GLN A 51 -23.03 23.06 12.79
CA GLN A 51 -24.41 23.28 12.37
C GLN A 51 -25.35 23.27 13.57
N ARG A 52 -25.23 22.27 14.46
CA ARG A 52 -26.05 22.20 15.68
C ARG A 52 -25.84 23.41 16.57
N THR A 53 -24.61 23.91 16.70
CA THR A 53 -24.33 25.09 17.51
C THR A 53 -24.92 26.34 16.87
N ALA A 54 -24.83 26.50 15.55
CA ALA A 54 -25.46 27.61 14.83
C ALA A 54 -26.98 27.58 14.97
N ASP A 55 -27.63 26.43 14.77
CA ASP A 55 -29.08 26.29 14.92
C ASP A 55 -29.52 26.60 16.37
N ALA A 56 -28.73 26.19 17.36
CA ALA A 56 -28.97 26.49 18.77
C ALA A 56 -28.77 27.98 19.08
N GLU A 57 -27.76 28.62 18.50
CA GLU A 57 -27.53 30.07 18.57
C GLU A 57 -28.74 30.83 18.01
N ASP A 58 -29.15 30.52 16.78
CA ASP A 58 -30.26 31.17 16.10
C ASP A 58 -31.58 31.01 16.88
N ALA A 59 -31.86 29.81 17.40
CA ALA A 59 -33.04 29.56 18.22
C ALA A 59 -32.99 30.33 19.56
N ALA A 60 -31.83 30.35 20.22
CA ALA A 60 -31.68 30.99 21.50
C ALA A 60 -31.76 32.51 21.38
N PHE A 61 -31.09 33.12 20.40
CA PHE A 61 -31.18 34.55 20.13
C PHE A 61 -32.57 34.94 19.59
N GLY A 62 -33.16 34.15 18.71
CA GLY A 62 -34.52 34.36 18.20
C GLY A 62 -35.56 34.43 19.31
N SER A 63 -35.43 33.61 20.35
CA SER A 63 -36.32 33.64 21.53
C SER A 63 -36.22 34.92 22.37
N LEU A 64 -35.09 35.65 22.26
CA LEU A 64 -34.83 36.88 23.02
C LEU A 64 -35.29 38.14 22.28
N VAL A 65 -35.53 38.06 20.97
CA VAL A 65 -35.98 39.20 20.16
C VAL A 65 -37.37 39.65 20.61
N GLY A 66 -37.50 40.92 20.97
CA GLY A 66 -38.78 41.53 21.35
C GLY A 66 -39.23 41.27 22.79
N GLN A 67 -38.41 40.60 23.62
CA GLN A 67 -38.71 40.39 25.05
C GLN A 67 -37.72 41.13 25.97
N PRO A 68 -38.17 41.58 27.17
CA PRO A 68 -37.26 42.11 28.18
C PRO A 68 -36.37 40.99 28.74
N VAL A 69 -35.07 41.04 28.45
CA VAL A 69 -34.11 39.99 28.83
C VAL A 69 -33.45 40.31 30.18
N LYS A 70 -33.29 39.30 31.04
CA LYS A 70 -32.54 39.42 32.31
C LYS A 70 -31.03 39.21 32.07
N ALA A 71 -30.18 39.93 32.80
CA ALA A 71 -28.73 39.73 32.72
C ALA A 71 -28.31 38.27 33.01
N THR A 72 -28.99 37.59 33.94
CA THR A 72 -28.73 36.19 34.28
C THR A 72 -28.99 35.23 33.12
N SER A 73 -30.00 35.48 32.28
CA SER A 73 -30.24 34.69 31.06
C SER A 73 -29.12 34.87 30.03
N LEU A 74 -28.57 36.08 29.88
CA LEU A 74 -27.45 36.34 28.98
C LEU A 74 -26.17 35.63 29.44
N TYR A 75 -25.84 35.68 30.74
CA TYR A 75 -24.67 34.96 31.27
C TYR A 75 -24.78 33.44 31.09
N ARG A 76 -25.99 32.87 31.24
CA ARG A 76 -26.21 31.44 30.98
C ARG A 76 -25.98 31.09 29.52
N LEU A 77 -26.47 31.92 28.59
CA LEU A 77 -26.31 31.76 27.15
C LEU A 77 -24.81 31.82 26.76
N GLN A 78 -24.10 32.81 27.30
CA GLN A 78 -22.66 32.97 27.11
C GLN A 78 -21.90 31.72 27.57
N GLY A 79 -22.19 31.22 28.77
CA GLY A 79 -21.54 30.01 29.29
C GLY A 79 -21.79 28.77 28.42
N GLN A 80 -22.98 28.64 27.83
CA GLN A 80 -23.29 27.55 26.90
C GLN A 80 -22.46 27.62 25.62
N PHE A 81 -22.31 28.80 25.02
CA PHE A 81 -21.50 28.97 23.81
C PHE A 81 -20.00 28.89 24.08
N GLU A 82 -19.53 29.28 25.26
CA GLU A 82 -18.15 29.03 25.68
C GLU A 82 -17.85 27.52 25.77
N ILE A 83 -18.78 26.71 26.27
CA ILE A 83 -18.64 25.24 26.29
C ILE A 83 -18.64 24.69 24.86
N ALA A 84 -19.57 25.14 24.00
CA ALA A 84 -19.66 24.71 22.61
C ALA A 84 -18.39 25.07 21.80
N ALA A 85 -17.80 26.23 22.06
CA ALA A 85 -16.53 26.66 21.46
C ALA A 85 -15.37 25.74 21.87
N ARG A 86 -15.24 25.42 23.17
CA ARG A 86 -14.24 24.46 23.67
C ARG A 86 -14.41 23.08 23.04
N GLN A 87 -15.65 22.60 22.90
CA GLN A 87 -15.93 21.32 22.23
C GLN A 87 -15.53 21.37 20.75
N THR A 88 -15.78 22.49 20.07
CA THR A 88 -15.38 22.69 18.67
C THR A 88 -13.86 22.62 18.52
N GLU A 89 -13.11 23.26 19.41
CA GLU A 89 -11.63 23.20 19.42
C GLU A 89 -11.14 21.76 19.57
N GLN A 90 -11.71 21.00 20.50
CA GLN A 90 -11.37 19.59 20.69
C GLN A 90 -11.67 18.74 19.45
N LEU A 91 -12.82 18.96 18.80
CA LEU A 91 -13.18 18.23 17.58
C LEU A 91 -12.25 18.57 16.41
N ARG A 92 -11.86 19.84 16.26
CA ARG A 92 -10.88 20.27 15.24
C ARG A 92 -9.49 19.70 15.48
N GLU A 93 -9.06 19.61 16.74
CA GLU A 93 -7.78 18.96 17.07
C GLU A 93 -7.83 17.46 16.73
N ASN A 94 -8.95 16.78 17.01
CA ASN A 94 -9.14 15.39 16.61
C ASN A 94 -9.10 15.20 15.08
N GLU A 95 -9.73 16.10 14.31
CA GLU A 95 -9.66 16.10 12.85
C GLU A 95 -8.22 16.27 12.35
N LYS A 96 -7.47 17.20 12.93
CA LYS A 96 -6.06 17.43 12.62
C LYS A 96 -5.20 16.20 12.93
N MET A 97 -5.39 15.58 14.08
CA MET A 97 -4.67 14.37 14.47
C MET A 97 -5.00 13.18 13.56
N ALA A 98 -6.27 13.04 13.14
CA ALA A 98 -6.66 12.07 12.13
C ALA A 98 -5.94 12.33 10.80
N GLY A 99 -5.82 13.61 10.38
CA GLY A 99 -5.11 14.00 9.16
C GLY A 99 -3.62 13.65 9.21
N VAL A 100 -2.96 13.88 10.35
CA VAL A 100 -1.55 13.47 10.56
C VAL A 100 -1.40 11.95 10.46
N ASN A 101 -2.32 11.19 11.07
CA ASN A 101 -2.31 9.73 10.99
C ASN A 101 -2.53 9.25 9.55
N GLU A 102 -3.47 9.83 8.80
CA GLU A 102 -3.70 9.51 7.39
C GLU A 102 -2.42 9.71 6.57
N GLN A 103 -1.75 10.85 6.74
CA GLN A 103 -0.51 11.14 6.01
C GLN A 103 0.60 10.14 6.35
N ARG A 104 0.72 9.75 7.62
CA ARG A 104 1.64 8.69 8.04
C ARG A 104 1.31 7.35 7.36
N ARG A 105 0.04 6.95 7.29
CA ARG A 105 -0.36 5.69 6.63
C ARG A 105 -0.13 5.72 5.13
N LYS A 106 -0.32 6.87 4.48
CA LYS A 106 0.03 7.07 3.06
C LYS A 106 1.53 6.90 2.82
N ALA A 107 2.37 7.45 3.69
CA ALA A 107 3.82 7.27 3.62
C ALA A 107 4.23 5.80 3.80
N GLU A 108 3.66 5.10 4.78
CA GLU A 108 3.89 3.67 5.01
C GLU A 108 3.46 2.81 3.80
N LEU A 109 2.35 3.14 3.15
CA LEU A 109 1.89 2.47 1.93
C LEU A 109 2.86 2.72 0.76
N SER A 110 3.34 3.96 0.60
CA SER A 110 4.31 4.31 -0.44
C SER A 110 5.62 3.52 -0.27
N ALA A 111 6.13 3.44 0.96
CA ALA A 111 7.31 2.64 1.28
C ALA A 111 7.10 1.16 0.94
N ALA A 112 5.98 0.57 1.37
CA ALA A 112 5.66 -0.83 1.06
C ALA A 112 5.57 -1.10 -0.46
N ARG A 113 5.03 -0.16 -1.24
CA ARG A 113 4.99 -0.26 -2.71
C ARG A 113 6.38 -0.24 -3.33
N ASN A 114 7.27 0.59 -2.81
CA ASN A 114 8.66 0.64 -3.27
C ASN A 114 9.41 -0.66 -2.97
N ASP A 115 9.22 -1.22 -1.77
CA ASP A 115 9.80 -2.51 -1.38
C ASP A 115 9.29 -3.67 -2.22
N HIS A 116 7.98 -3.68 -2.52
CA HIS A 116 7.37 -4.66 -3.43
C HIS A 116 7.95 -4.52 -4.84
N ARG A 117 8.07 -3.29 -5.37
CA ARG A 117 8.69 -3.04 -6.69
C ARG A 117 10.14 -3.50 -6.73
N ALA A 118 10.92 -3.29 -5.66
CA ALA A 118 12.30 -3.77 -5.58
C ALA A 118 12.35 -5.32 -5.56
N SER A 119 11.44 -5.96 -4.82
CA SER A 119 11.31 -7.42 -4.78
C SER A 119 10.93 -8.01 -6.14
N MET A 120 9.95 -7.41 -6.83
CA MET A 120 9.57 -7.76 -8.19
C MET A 120 10.76 -7.70 -9.15
N LYS A 121 11.52 -6.60 -9.15
CA LYS A 121 12.73 -6.47 -9.98
C LYS A 121 13.75 -7.58 -9.71
N ALA A 122 13.93 -7.97 -8.44
CA ALA A 122 14.85 -9.05 -8.09
C ALA A 122 14.37 -10.41 -8.63
N VAL A 123 13.07 -10.68 -8.59
CA VAL A 123 12.47 -11.89 -9.18
C VAL A 123 12.66 -11.90 -10.70
N THR A 124 12.28 -10.81 -11.38
CA THR A 124 12.41 -10.70 -12.85
C THR A 124 13.85 -10.86 -13.34
N LYS A 125 14.84 -10.39 -12.57
CA LYS A 125 16.25 -10.63 -12.89
C LYS A 125 16.60 -12.12 -12.87
N LEU A 126 16.08 -12.87 -11.89
CA LEU A 126 16.33 -14.30 -11.78
C LEU A 126 15.57 -15.10 -12.85
N ASP A 127 14.37 -14.67 -13.23
CA ASP A 127 13.64 -15.23 -14.37
C ASP A 127 14.48 -15.18 -15.65
N GLY A 128 15.03 -14.00 -15.98
CA GLY A 128 15.89 -13.84 -17.15
C GLY A 128 17.17 -14.67 -17.10
N LEU A 129 17.79 -14.83 -15.92
CA LEU A 129 18.96 -15.69 -15.76
C LEU A 129 18.62 -17.17 -15.97
N LEU A 130 17.48 -17.64 -15.45
CA LEU A 130 17.02 -19.02 -15.63
C LEU A 130 16.70 -19.31 -17.09
N GLU A 131 16.08 -18.36 -17.79
CA GLU A 131 15.82 -18.45 -19.23
C GLU A 131 17.13 -18.56 -20.01
N HIS A 132 18.10 -17.67 -19.75
CA HIS A 132 19.41 -17.70 -20.40
C HIS A 132 20.15 -19.03 -20.19
N LEU A 133 20.15 -19.56 -18.96
CA LEU A 133 20.77 -20.86 -18.65
C LEU A 133 20.07 -22.02 -19.35
N THR A 134 18.73 -21.96 -19.47
CA THR A 134 17.94 -22.96 -20.17
C THR A 134 18.30 -22.97 -21.66
N ASN A 135 18.38 -21.79 -22.29
CA ASN A 135 18.76 -21.63 -23.69
C ASN A 135 20.20 -22.11 -23.95
N ARG A 136 21.16 -21.76 -23.07
CA ARG A 136 22.55 -22.24 -23.17
C ARG A 136 22.63 -23.77 -23.08
N THR A 137 21.88 -24.38 -22.16
CA THR A 137 21.86 -25.84 -22.00
C THR A 137 21.25 -26.52 -23.22
N ALA A 138 20.19 -25.94 -23.81
CA ALA A 138 19.57 -26.45 -25.04
C ALA A 138 20.56 -26.40 -26.22
N ARG A 139 21.25 -25.28 -26.43
CA ARG A 139 22.26 -25.14 -27.49
C ARG A 139 23.41 -26.14 -27.34
N HIS A 140 23.91 -26.33 -26.12
CA HIS A 140 24.95 -27.32 -25.86
C HIS A 140 24.49 -28.75 -26.14
N ARG A 141 23.23 -29.09 -25.84
CA ARG A 141 22.68 -30.41 -26.15
C ARG A 141 22.54 -30.64 -27.67
N LEU A 142 22.16 -29.60 -28.42
CA LEU A 142 22.12 -29.66 -29.89
C LEU A 142 23.51 -29.90 -30.46
N ALA A 143 24.52 -29.13 -30.04
CA ALA A 143 25.89 -29.31 -30.51
C ALA A 143 26.46 -30.72 -30.18
N LEU A 144 26.14 -31.27 -29.01
CA LEU A 144 26.53 -32.64 -28.66
C LEU A 144 25.81 -33.70 -29.51
N ALA A 145 24.54 -33.48 -29.85
CA ALA A 145 23.79 -34.38 -30.72
C ALA A 145 24.35 -34.35 -32.15
N GLU A 146 24.65 -33.15 -32.68
CA GLU A 146 25.31 -32.97 -33.97
C GLU A 146 26.66 -33.69 -34.03
N LEU A 147 27.50 -33.53 -33.00
CA LEU A 147 28.78 -34.25 -32.91
C LEU A 147 28.60 -35.78 -32.89
N SER A 148 27.62 -36.28 -32.12
CA SER A 148 27.31 -37.72 -32.08
C SER A 148 26.86 -38.25 -33.44
N GLU A 149 26.05 -37.48 -34.18
CA GLU A 149 25.64 -37.85 -35.55
C GLU A 149 26.83 -37.89 -36.53
N GLU A 150 27.80 -36.99 -36.38
CA GLU A 150 29.03 -36.98 -37.18
C GLU A 150 29.94 -38.19 -36.87
N ASP A 151 30.08 -38.56 -35.60
CA ASP A 151 30.86 -39.73 -35.18
C ASP A 151 30.24 -41.05 -35.69
N GLU A 152 28.92 -41.19 -35.63
CA GLU A 152 28.21 -42.36 -36.19
C GLU A 152 28.37 -42.46 -37.72
N ARG A 153 28.24 -41.34 -38.44
CA ARG A 153 28.45 -41.28 -39.90
C ARG A 153 29.89 -41.57 -40.30
N SER A 154 30.86 -41.19 -39.48
CA SER A 154 32.28 -41.43 -39.74
C SER A 154 32.66 -42.90 -39.51
N SER A 155 32.07 -43.52 -38.49
CA SER A 155 32.23 -44.95 -38.18
C SER A 155 31.70 -45.86 -39.30
N LEU A 156 30.60 -45.46 -39.97
CA LEU A 156 30.01 -46.16 -41.10
C LEU A 156 30.79 -46.04 -42.42
N ARG A 157 31.74 -45.09 -42.50
CA ARG A 157 32.54 -44.82 -43.72
C ARG A 157 33.94 -45.44 -43.71
N LEU A 158 34.28 -46.24 -42.69
CA LEU A 158 35.52 -47.03 -42.72
C LEU A 158 35.45 -48.03 -43.89
N PRO A 159 36.37 -47.97 -44.87
CA PRO A 159 36.31 -48.86 -46.02
C PRO A 159 36.61 -50.28 -45.54
N THR A 160 35.69 -51.20 -45.82
CA THR A 160 35.94 -52.63 -45.72
C THR A 160 37.00 -52.98 -46.77
N GLN A 161 38.29 -52.90 -46.42
CA GLN A 161 39.36 -53.41 -47.26
C GLN A 161 39.25 -54.93 -47.32
N ARG A 162 38.97 -55.45 -48.53
CA ARG A 162 39.21 -56.83 -48.94
C ARG A 162 40.48 -56.87 -49.78
#